data_AF-Q86MU4-F1
#
_entry.id   AF-Q86MU4-F1
#
_cell.length_a   1.000
_cell.length_b   1.000
_cell.length_c   1.000
_cell.angle_alpha   90.00
_cell.angle_beta   90.00
_cell.angle_gamma   90.00
#
_symmetry.space_group_name_H-M   'P 1'
#
loop_
_entity.id
_entity.type
_entity.pdbx_description
1 polymer ?
#
loop_
_entity_poly.entity_id
_entity_poly.type
_entity_poly.pdbx_seq_one_letter_code
_entity_poly.pdbx_strand_id
1 'polypeptide(L)'
;LGGFKRLTDGTTEASSEATLSSQAQSSSSSSSTPSPSNSRDVDGLRDAFIQSAAIETFFLWDRYKKENTKSKDTQGVATGLQTINRTLENSGEQNPEQELQKGHIPPDFLRLMFYTLGDYRDICIGDEKVIEVLKASGDNTMKKINDKIKENLSKQPGPPTVPQNSVKNPSSWWDQNGQHIWRGMICALTYKEASGSDGEKKIEKDGAVYNKFFGENNNDNPGTNTGTAATQKGTYQEKYEYKNVKLDENSDTEDKTTGGDTPLTQFVLRPPYF
;
A
#
# COMPACT_ATOMS: atom_id res chain seq x y z
N LEU A 1 24.29 15.10 0.40
CA LEU A 1 24.59 16.37 1.07
C LEU A 1 23.77 16.44 2.37
N GLY A 2 24.47 16.33 3.52
CA GLY A 2 23.96 16.50 4.89
C GLY A 2 23.17 15.29 5.44
N GLY A 3 23.52 14.61 6.53
CA GLY A 3 24.53 14.84 7.57
C GLY A 3 23.99 14.22 8.88
N PHE A 4 24.17 12.91 9.07
CA PHE A 4 23.75 12.22 10.31
C PHE A 4 24.87 12.33 11.34
N LYS A 5 24.69 13.19 12.36
CA LYS A 5 25.68 13.39 13.43
C LYS A 5 25.43 12.41 14.57
N ARG A 6 26.44 11.57 14.82
CA ARG A 6 26.55 10.60 15.91
C ARG A 6 26.79 11.36 17.23
N LEU A 7 25.96 11.15 18.25
CA LEU A 7 26.21 11.65 19.61
C LEU A 7 27.09 10.62 20.36
N THR A 8 28.24 11.07 20.84
CA THR A 8 29.03 10.40 21.88
C THR A 8 28.90 11.21 23.16
N ASP A 9 28.52 10.52 24.23
CA ASP A 9 28.37 11.03 25.59
C ASP A 9 29.75 11.21 26.25
N GLY A 10 29.87 12.20 27.13
CA GLY A 10 31.15 12.62 27.71
C GLY A 10 30.96 13.72 28.74
N THR A 11 30.54 13.31 29.93
CA THR A 11 30.46 14.06 31.18
C THR A 11 31.82 14.61 31.63
N THR A 12 31.87 15.88 32.07
CA THR A 12 32.71 16.32 33.20
C THR A 12 32.13 17.57 33.86
N GLU A 13 32.16 17.54 35.20
CA GLU A 13 31.59 18.48 36.15
C GLU A 13 32.47 19.71 36.48
N ALA A 14 31.85 20.62 37.24
CA ALA A 14 32.40 21.55 38.24
C ALA A 14 32.84 22.94 37.76
N SER A 15 32.77 24.03 38.56
CA SER A 15 32.02 24.46 39.75
C SER A 15 32.60 25.85 40.08
N SER A 16 31.80 26.88 40.38
CA SER A 16 32.04 27.93 41.41
C SER A 16 31.22 29.22 41.22
N GLU A 17 30.59 29.65 42.33
CA GLU A 17 30.00 30.98 42.62
C GLU A 17 31.12 32.06 42.67
N ALA A 18 30.91 33.39 42.56
CA ALA A 18 29.87 34.22 43.16
C ALA A 18 29.82 35.68 42.61
N THR A 19 28.65 36.32 42.82
CA THR A 19 28.42 37.73 43.21
C THR A 19 28.19 38.86 42.18
N LEU A 20 26.90 39.25 42.11
CA LEU A 20 26.26 40.59 41.98
C LEU A 20 26.69 41.59 40.89
N SER A 21 25.81 41.82 39.91
CA SER A 21 25.28 43.16 39.63
C SER A 21 23.98 43.09 38.82
N SER A 22 23.01 43.90 39.22
CA SER A 22 21.66 44.01 38.70
C SER A 22 21.60 44.77 37.38
N GLN A 23 21.04 44.15 36.32
CA GLN A 23 20.41 44.91 35.24
C GLN A 23 19.36 44.06 34.51
N ALA A 24 18.17 44.63 34.34
CA ALA A 24 17.00 44.00 33.76
C ALA A 24 17.11 43.87 32.23
N GLN A 25 16.90 42.67 31.68
CA GLN A 25 16.40 42.48 30.32
C GLN A 25 15.94 41.03 30.08
N SER A 26 14.63 40.91 29.84
CA SER A 26 13.93 39.93 28.97
C SER A 26 14.62 38.58 28.69
N SER A 27 14.28 37.57 29.49
CA SER A 27 14.59 36.16 29.20
C SER A 27 13.52 35.52 28.32
N SER A 28 13.85 35.31 27.05
CA SER A 28 13.14 34.37 26.18
C SER A 28 13.49 32.93 26.60
N SER A 29 12.69 32.38 27.50
CA SER A 29 12.78 30.96 27.88
C SER A 29 12.14 30.11 26.78
N SER A 30 12.97 29.34 26.10
CA SER A 30 12.57 28.25 25.22
C SER A 30 11.90 27.15 26.05
N SER A 31 10.59 27.26 26.19
CA SER A 31 9.76 26.15 26.64
C SER A 31 9.68 25.11 25.52
N SER A 32 10.17 23.91 25.81
CA SER A 32 9.91 22.70 25.03
C SER A 32 8.41 22.43 25.05
N THR A 33 7.73 22.87 24.00
CA THR A 33 6.33 22.52 23.77
C THR A 33 6.24 21.04 23.41
N PRO A 34 5.41 20.23 24.11
CA PRO A 34 5.10 18.90 23.63
C PRO A 34 4.41 19.03 22.26
N SER A 35 4.81 18.18 21.32
CA SER A 35 4.26 18.16 19.96
C SER A 35 2.72 18.11 20.01
N PRO A 36 2.02 18.92 19.19
CA PRO A 36 0.57 18.95 19.21
C PRO A 36 0.03 17.66 18.57
N SER A 37 -0.42 16.75 19.41
CA SER A 37 -1.23 15.60 19.03
C SER A 37 -2.60 16.08 18.54
N ASN A 38 -2.76 16.49 17.28
CA ASN A 38 -4.08 16.73 16.69
C ASN A 38 -4.07 16.58 15.15
N SER A 39 -5.11 15.94 14.61
CA SER A 39 -5.48 15.74 13.20
C SER A 39 -4.88 14.58 12.38
N ARG A 40 -3.95 13.77 12.91
CA ARG A 40 -3.21 12.75 12.09
C ARG A 40 -3.80 11.33 12.10
N ASP A 41 -4.87 11.05 12.85
CA ASP A 41 -5.27 9.66 13.10
C ASP A 41 -6.03 8.98 11.94
N VAL A 42 -6.84 9.72 11.17
CA VAL A 42 -7.57 9.17 10.00
C VAL A 42 -6.65 9.07 8.78
N ASP A 43 -5.80 10.08 8.58
CA ASP A 43 -4.74 10.05 7.55
C ASP A 43 -3.73 8.94 7.87
N GLY A 44 -3.41 8.71 9.14
CA GLY A 44 -2.52 7.64 9.57
C GLY A 44 -3.05 6.25 9.27
N LEU A 45 -4.36 5.99 9.47
CA LEU A 45 -4.97 4.71 9.10
C LEU A 45 -4.91 4.50 7.58
N ARG A 46 -5.26 5.53 6.80
CA ARG A 46 -5.22 5.49 5.33
C ARG A 46 -3.81 5.22 4.82
N ASP A 47 -2.84 5.96 5.34
CA ASP A 47 -1.44 5.84 4.95
C ASP A 47 -0.87 4.47 5.34
N ALA A 48 -1.25 3.93 6.50
CA ALA A 48 -0.85 2.59 6.90
C ALA A 48 -1.36 1.53 5.92
N PHE A 49 -2.64 1.56 5.54
CA PHE A 49 -3.19 0.64 4.54
C PHE A 49 -2.51 0.78 3.17
N ILE A 50 -2.26 2.01 2.71
CA ILE A 50 -1.56 2.26 1.45
C ILE A 50 -0.14 1.68 1.50
N GLN A 51 0.60 1.96 2.56
CA GLN A 51 1.98 1.49 2.71
C GLN A 51 2.06 -0.02 2.82
N SER A 52 1.21 -0.64 3.64
CA SER A 52 1.16 -2.10 3.79
C SER A 52 0.86 -2.80 2.47
N ALA A 53 -0.20 -2.39 1.77
CA ALA A 53 -0.58 -3.01 0.50
C ALA A 53 0.48 -2.77 -0.60
N ALA A 54 1.11 -1.60 -0.63
CA ALA A 54 2.20 -1.29 -1.55
C ALA A 54 3.46 -2.15 -1.29
N ILE A 55 3.86 -2.29 -0.03
CA ILE A 55 5.02 -3.12 0.36
C ILE A 55 4.77 -4.59 0.02
N GLU A 56 3.58 -5.10 0.32
CA GLU A 56 3.20 -6.47 -0.02
C GLU A 56 3.22 -6.68 -1.53
N THR A 57 2.65 -5.75 -2.31
CA THR A 57 2.67 -5.79 -3.77
C THR A 57 4.11 -5.79 -4.31
N PHE A 58 5.00 -4.99 -3.73
CA PHE A 58 6.41 -4.91 -4.15
C PHE A 58 7.12 -6.27 -3.96
N PHE A 59 6.99 -6.90 -2.79
CA PHE A 59 7.60 -8.21 -2.53
C PHE A 59 6.92 -9.34 -3.32
N LEU A 60 5.60 -9.27 -3.49
CA LEU A 60 4.85 -10.21 -4.31
C LEU A 60 5.31 -10.16 -5.76
N TRP A 61 5.55 -8.95 -6.29
CA TRP A 61 6.10 -8.75 -7.63
C TRP A 61 7.52 -9.33 -7.75
N ASP A 62 8.41 -9.05 -6.80
CA ASP A 62 9.75 -9.62 -6.77
C ASP A 62 9.74 -11.15 -6.80
N ARG A 63 8.86 -11.78 -6.00
CA ARG A 63 8.69 -13.24 -5.99
C ARG A 63 8.09 -13.76 -7.29
N TYR A 64 7.03 -13.13 -7.81
CA TYR A 64 6.38 -13.50 -9.06
C TYR A 64 7.38 -13.51 -10.22
N LYS A 65 8.23 -12.47 -10.31
CA LYS A 65 9.29 -12.43 -11.32
C LYS A 65 10.25 -13.60 -11.19
N LYS A 66 10.74 -13.89 -9.98
CA LYS A 66 11.68 -15.01 -9.75
C LYS A 66 11.08 -16.35 -10.11
N GLU A 67 9.79 -16.57 -9.88
CA GLU A 67 9.11 -17.83 -10.21
C GLU A 67 8.80 -17.97 -11.71
N ASN A 68 8.66 -16.86 -12.44
CA ASN A 68 8.33 -16.85 -13.86
C ASN A 68 9.53 -16.52 -14.79
N THR A 69 10.72 -16.28 -14.23
CA THR A 69 11.98 -16.08 -14.99
C THR A 69 13.00 -17.21 -14.80
N LYS A 70 12.85 -18.08 -13.79
CA LYS A 70 13.66 -19.28 -13.65
C LYS A 70 13.30 -20.27 -14.75
N SER A 71 14.28 -20.62 -15.58
CA SER A 71 14.19 -21.56 -16.70
C SER A 71 13.47 -22.87 -16.35
N LYS A 72 12.84 -23.45 -17.38
CA LYS A 72 12.12 -24.73 -17.44
C LYS A 72 12.89 -26.00 -16.98
N ASP A 73 14.01 -25.89 -16.26
CA ASP A 73 14.92 -27.02 -15.98
C ASP A 73 14.93 -27.51 -14.52
N THR A 74 14.05 -27.03 -13.64
CA THR A 74 13.91 -27.66 -12.32
C THR A 74 12.46 -27.68 -11.89
N GLN A 75 11.79 -28.76 -12.28
CA GLN A 75 10.52 -29.19 -11.72
C GLN A 75 10.78 -29.61 -10.26
N GLY A 76 10.76 -28.62 -9.36
CA GLY A 76 11.17 -28.79 -7.98
C GLY A 76 10.43 -27.84 -7.06
N VAL A 77 9.24 -28.27 -6.66
CA VAL A 77 8.54 -27.88 -5.42
C VAL A 77 8.27 -26.37 -5.28
N ALA A 78 7.16 -25.93 -5.88
CA ALA A 78 6.52 -24.66 -5.52
C ALA A 78 5.82 -24.82 -4.15
N THR A 79 6.53 -24.56 -3.06
CA THR A 79 5.94 -24.43 -1.73
C THR A 79 5.49 -22.99 -1.47
N GLY A 80 4.19 -22.83 -1.23
CA GLY A 80 3.67 -21.74 -0.40
C GLY A 80 2.88 -20.62 -1.07
N LEU A 81 2.50 -20.74 -2.35
CA LEU A 81 1.37 -19.98 -2.89
C LEU A 81 0.34 -21.01 -3.34
N GLN A 82 -0.90 -20.92 -2.86
CA GLN A 82 -1.95 -21.86 -3.23
C GLN A 82 -1.96 -22.04 -4.75
N THR A 83 -2.03 -23.31 -5.15
CA THR A 83 -2.02 -23.80 -6.52
C THR A 83 -3.11 -23.10 -7.34
N ILE A 84 -2.79 -21.97 -7.97
CA ILE A 84 -3.46 -21.59 -9.20
C ILE A 84 -3.06 -22.68 -10.18
N ASN A 85 -4.02 -23.50 -10.61
CA ASN A 85 -3.81 -24.63 -11.51
C ASN A 85 -3.04 -24.17 -12.74
N ARG A 86 -1.71 -24.34 -12.69
CA ARG A 86 -0.79 -23.97 -13.75
C ARG A 86 -0.84 -25.07 -14.81
N THR A 87 -1.94 -25.11 -15.57
CA THR A 87 -1.96 -25.78 -16.87
C THR A 87 -1.23 -24.87 -17.83
N LEU A 88 0.11 -24.96 -17.80
CA LEU A 88 1.00 -24.31 -18.76
C LEU A 88 0.83 -24.99 -20.13
N GLU A 89 -0.22 -24.63 -20.86
CA GLU A 89 -0.26 -24.85 -22.29
C GLU A 89 -0.42 -23.50 -23.01
N ASN A 90 0.68 -23.04 -23.60
CA ASN A 90 0.77 -22.02 -24.64
C ASN A 90 0.42 -20.54 -24.33
N SER A 91 0.93 -19.97 -23.24
CA SER A 91 1.22 -18.52 -23.22
C SER A 91 2.67 -18.28 -23.61
N GLY A 92 2.88 -17.81 -24.85
CA GLY A 92 4.22 -17.62 -25.43
C GLY A 92 5.10 -16.72 -24.59
N GLU A 93 6.30 -17.20 -24.26
CA GLU A 93 7.58 -16.47 -24.13
C GLU A 93 7.59 -15.03 -23.57
N GLN A 94 6.66 -14.63 -22.70
CA GLN A 94 6.62 -13.26 -22.17
C GLN A 94 7.28 -13.20 -20.80
N ASN A 95 8.40 -12.49 -20.72
CA ASN A 95 9.06 -12.15 -19.47
C ASN A 95 8.18 -11.11 -18.73
N PRO A 96 7.73 -11.37 -17.48
CA PRO A 96 6.89 -10.45 -16.72
C PRO A 96 7.41 -9.01 -16.65
N GLU A 97 8.72 -8.83 -16.58
CA GLU A 97 9.33 -7.51 -16.54
C GLU A 97 9.11 -6.76 -17.87
N GLN A 98 9.16 -7.45 -19.01
CA GLN A 98 8.91 -6.83 -20.32
C GLN A 98 7.45 -6.37 -20.49
N GLU A 99 6.49 -7.10 -19.93
CA GLU A 99 5.09 -6.65 -19.89
C GLU A 99 4.95 -5.39 -19.05
N LEU A 100 5.56 -5.38 -17.86
CA LEU A 100 5.49 -4.24 -16.96
C LEU A 100 6.13 -2.98 -17.57
N GLN A 101 7.25 -3.13 -18.29
CA GLN A 101 7.91 -2.04 -19.03
C GLN A 101 7.04 -1.46 -20.17
N LYS A 102 6.02 -2.19 -20.62
CA LYS A 102 5.00 -1.70 -21.58
C LYS A 102 3.80 -1.05 -20.87
N GLY A 103 3.78 -1.01 -19.54
CA GLY A 103 2.64 -0.56 -18.75
C GLY A 103 1.53 -1.62 -18.66
N HIS A 104 1.87 -2.90 -18.80
CA HIS A 104 0.93 -4.01 -18.70
C HIS A 104 1.24 -4.89 -17.50
N ILE A 105 0.20 -5.19 -16.70
CA ILE A 105 0.30 -6.08 -15.55
C ILE A 105 -0.07 -7.48 -16.04
N PRO A 106 0.80 -8.49 -15.85
CA PRO A 106 0.48 -9.87 -16.23
C PRO A 106 -0.84 -10.33 -15.60
N PRO A 107 -1.74 -11.00 -16.34
CA PRO A 107 -3.08 -11.35 -15.83
C PRO A 107 -3.07 -12.14 -14.52
N ASP A 108 -2.16 -13.12 -14.39
CA ASP A 108 -2.05 -13.92 -13.17
C ASP A 108 -1.58 -13.09 -11.97
N PHE A 109 -0.66 -12.16 -12.19
CA PHE A 109 -0.22 -11.24 -11.15
C PHE A 109 -1.31 -10.22 -10.78
N LEU A 110 -2.07 -9.72 -11.77
CA LEU A 110 -3.21 -8.84 -11.53
C LEU A 110 -4.26 -9.55 -10.66
N ARG A 111 -4.51 -10.83 -10.90
CA ARG A 111 -5.40 -11.66 -10.07
C ARG A 111 -4.90 -11.76 -8.63
N LEU A 112 -3.59 -11.94 -8.41
CA LEU A 112 -3.00 -11.91 -7.07
C LEU A 112 -3.22 -10.55 -6.38
N MET A 113 -3.03 -9.44 -7.08
CA MET A 113 -3.31 -8.10 -6.53
C MET A 113 -4.79 -7.91 -6.15
N PHE A 114 -5.72 -8.49 -6.91
CA PHE A 114 -7.15 -8.46 -6.58
C PHE A 114 -7.45 -9.20 -5.27
N TYR A 115 -6.86 -10.38 -5.07
CA TYR A 115 -6.98 -11.12 -3.81
C TYR A 115 -6.37 -10.35 -2.64
N THR A 116 -5.15 -9.84 -2.78
CA THR A 116 -4.50 -9.01 -1.74
C THR A 116 -5.40 -7.83 -1.36
N LEU A 117 -5.96 -7.09 -2.32
CA LEU A 117 -6.86 -5.98 -1.99
C LEU A 117 -8.15 -6.43 -1.29
N GLY A 118 -8.68 -7.59 -1.68
CA GLY A 118 -9.79 -8.25 -0.99
C GLY A 118 -9.46 -8.54 0.48
N ASP A 119 -8.29 -9.11 0.75
CA ASP A 119 -7.84 -9.38 2.13
C ASP A 119 -7.71 -8.09 2.95
N TYR A 120 -7.14 -7.01 2.39
CA TYR A 120 -7.11 -5.71 3.07
C TYR A 120 -8.52 -5.17 3.34
N ARG A 121 -9.49 -5.39 2.43
CA ARG A 121 -10.88 -5.00 2.66
C ARG A 121 -11.48 -5.78 3.81
N ASP A 122 -11.26 -7.08 3.85
CA ASP A 122 -11.79 -7.95 4.89
C ASP A 122 -11.13 -7.67 6.25
N ILE A 123 -9.85 -7.30 6.26
CA ILE A 123 -9.16 -6.77 7.45
C ILE A 123 -9.82 -5.46 7.92
N CYS A 124 -10.16 -4.57 6.98
CA CYS A 124 -10.76 -3.27 7.29
C CYS A 124 -12.18 -3.41 7.86
N ILE A 125 -13.05 -4.13 7.16
CA ILE A 125 -14.47 -4.26 7.52
C ILE A 125 -14.64 -5.23 8.70
N GLY A 126 -13.86 -6.31 8.70
CA GLY A 126 -13.92 -7.41 9.64
C GLY A 126 -15.18 -8.25 9.42
N ASP A 127 -15.04 -9.39 8.75
CA ASP A 127 -16.11 -10.39 8.66
C ASP A 127 -16.37 -10.99 10.05
N GLU A 128 -17.59 -10.81 10.57
CA GLU A 128 -18.00 -11.28 11.88
C GLU A 128 -17.89 -12.81 12.01
N LYS A 129 -18.22 -13.56 10.95
CA LYS A 129 -18.16 -15.03 10.96
C LYS A 129 -16.71 -15.50 11.02
N VAL A 130 -15.83 -14.88 10.24
CA VAL A 130 -14.38 -15.20 10.26
C VAL A 130 -13.79 -14.87 11.62
N ILE A 131 -14.15 -13.72 12.18
CA ILE A 131 -13.75 -13.34 13.54
C ILE A 131 -14.25 -14.36 14.58
N GLU A 132 -15.48 -14.85 14.47
CA GLU A 132 -16.03 -15.87 15.37
C GLU A 132 -15.33 -17.22 15.24
N VAL A 133 -15.06 -17.69 14.01
CA VAL A 133 -14.34 -18.94 13.75
C VAL A 133 -12.90 -18.88 14.30
N LEU A 134 -12.20 -17.76 14.08
CA LEU A 134 -10.85 -17.56 14.59
C LEU A 134 -10.83 -17.51 16.12
N LYS A 135 -11.79 -16.81 16.74
CA LYS A 135 -11.96 -16.79 18.20
C LYS A 135 -12.20 -18.19 18.77
N ALA A 136 -13.04 -18.99 18.12
CA ALA A 136 -13.32 -20.36 18.54
C ALA A 136 -12.05 -21.24 18.50
N SER A 137 -11.10 -20.90 17.62
CA SER A 137 -9.78 -21.54 17.52
C SER A 137 -8.72 -20.92 18.46
N GLY A 138 -9.10 -19.94 19.29
CA GLY A 138 -8.22 -19.24 20.22
C GLY A 138 -7.51 -18.00 19.64
N ASP A 139 -7.64 -17.73 18.35
CA ASP A 139 -7.05 -16.56 17.71
C ASP A 139 -7.95 -15.32 17.82
N ASN A 140 -7.46 -14.33 18.56
CA ASN A 140 -8.16 -13.06 18.77
C ASN A 140 -7.57 -11.90 17.95
N THR A 141 -6.60 -12.17 17.08
CA THR A 141 -5.84 -11.15 16.34
C THR A 141 -6.76 -10.34 15.44
N MET A 142 -7.58 -11.01 14.62
CA MET A 142 -8.50 -10.33 13.70
C MET A 142 -9.53 -9.47 14.44
N LYS A 143 -10.04 -9.95 15.59
CA LYS A 143 -10.93 -9.17 16.46
C LYS A 143 -10.24 -7.90 16.96
N LYS A 144 -9.01 -8.02 17.50
CA LYS A 144 -8.25 -6.90 18.05
C LYS A 144 -7.96 -5.84 16.98
N ILE A 145 -7.61 -6.27 15.77
CA ILE A 145 -7.38 -5.37 14.63
C ILE A 145 -8.68 -4.62 14.29
N ASN A 146 -9.79 -5.34 14.09
CA ASN A 146 -11.08 -4.71 13.74
C ASN A 146 -11.55 -3.73 14.84
N ASP A 147 -11.42 -4.12 16.12
CA ASP A 147 -11.75 -3.23 17.24
C ASP A 147 -10.90 -1.95 17.23
N LYS A 148 -9.60 -2.06 16.91
CA LYS A 148 -8.69 -0.90 16.81
C LYS A 148 -9.01 -0.01 15.61
N ILE A 149 -9.42 -0.57 14.48
CA ILE A 149 -9.88 0.18 13.32
C ILE A 149 -11.15 0.96 13.68
N LYS A 150 -12.15 0.28 14.26
CA LYS A 150 -13.39 0.94 14.72
C LYS A 150 -13.12 2.04 15.75
N GLU A 151 -12.20 1.80 16.69
CA GLU A 151 -11.76 2.78 17.67
C GLU A 151 -11.11 4.00 17.01
N ASN A 152 -10.20 3.81 16.05
CA ASN A 152 -9.54 4.89 15.32
C ASN A 152 -10.55 5.73 14.52
N LEU A 153 -11.50 5.10 13.83
CA LEU A 153 -12.55 5.80 13.08
C LEU A 153 -13.53 6.58 13.98
N SER A 154 -13.71 6.12 15.23
CA SER A 154 -14.60 6.76 16.19
C SER A 154 -13.97 7.94 16.95
N LYS A 155 -12.63 8.03 16.98
CA LYS A 155 -11.91 9.12 17.65
C LYS A 155 -11.88 10.37 16.78
N GLN A 156 -12.47 11.46 17.26
CA GLN A 156 -12.43 12.78 16.64
C GLN A 156 -11.74 13.77 17.60
N PRO A 157 -10.67 14.49 17.20
CA PRO A 157 -10.17 15.62 17.96
C PRO A 157 -10.93 16.89 17.57
N GLY A 158 -11.85 17.38 18.42
CA GLY A 158 -12.39 18.75 18.30
C GLY A 158 -13.79 18.97 18.90
N PRO A 159 -14.13 20.23 19.31
CA PRO A 159 -15.47 20.61 19.76
C PRO A 159 -16.52 20.58 18.63
N PRO A 160 -17.83 20.54 18.94
CA PRO A 160 -18.90 20.01 18.06
C PRO A 160 -19.30 20.85 16.83
N THR A 161 -18.50 21.83 16.40
CA THR A 161 -19.03 22.98 15.65
C THR A 161 -18.77 22.95 14.13
N VAL A 162 -18.17 21.90 13.56
CA VAL A 162 -17.98 21.80 12.11
C VAL A 162 -18.70 20.56 11.58
N PRO A 163 -19.66 20.69 10.64
CA PRO A 163 -20.23 19.53 9.96
C PRO A 163 -19.18 18.96 9.02
N GLN A 164 -18.34 18.07 9.56
CA GLN A 164 -17.32 17.34 8.81
C GLN A 164 -17.81 15.91 8.57
N ASN A 165 -17.57 15.40 7.36
CA ASN A 165 -18.03 14.10 6.84
C ASN A 165 -17.45 12.92 7.65
N SER A 166 -17.94 12.73 8.88
CA SER A 166 -17.44 11.75 9.83
C SER A 166 -17.82 10.34 9.41
N VAL A 167 -16.87 9.66 8.80
CA VAL A 167 -17.01 8.26 8.44
C VAL A 167 -16.81 7.41 9.69
N LYS A 168 -17.91 6.98 10.31
CA LYS A 168 -17.90 6.20 11.56
C LYS A 168 -17.85 4.68 11.33
N ASN A 169 -18.08 4.24 10.10
CA ASN A 169 -18.18 2.83 9.74
C ASN A 169 -17.00 2.42 8.83
N PRO A 170 -16.27 1.33 9.14
CA PRO A 170 -15.23 0.77 8.27
C PRO A 170 -15.64 0.59 6.80
N SER A 171 -16.88 0.17 6.52
CA SER A 171 -17.36 0.01 5.13
C SER A 171 -17.32 1.33 4.36
N SER A 172 -17.89 2.39 4.96
CA SER A 172 -17.89 3.71 4.34
C SER A 172 -16.49 4.31 4.24
N TRP A 173 -15.58 3.92 5.15
CA TRP A 173 -14.18 4.34 5.07
C TRP A 173 -13.48 3.64 3.91
N TRP A 174 -13.73 2.35 3.73
CA TRP A 174 -13.24 1.59 2.58
C TRP A 174 -13.74 2.17 1.26
N ASP A 175 -15.03 2.52 1.16
CA ASP A 175 -15.61 3.10 -0.06
C ASP A 175 -14.89 4.39 -0.51
N GLN A 176 -14.35 5.16 0.44
CA GLN A 176 -13.60 6.38 0.17
C GLN A 176 -12.12 6.12 -0.13
N ASN A 177 -11.52 5.11 0.52
CA ASN A 177 -10.08 4.92 0.56
C ASN A 177 -9.55 3.73 -0.24
N GLY A 178 -10.38 2.74 -0.59
CA GLY A 178 -9.98 1.55 -1.35
C GLY A 178 -9.30 1.88 -2.67
N GLN A 179 -9.77 2.91 -3.37
CA GLN A 179 -9.12 3.42 -4.59
C GLN A 179 -7.70 3.94 -4.37
N HIS A 180 -7.41 4.52 -3.20
CA HIS A 180 -6.08 5.04 -2.86
C HIS A 180 -5.12 3.92 -2.51
N ILE A 181 -5.61 2.88 -1.81
CA ILE A 181 -4.86 1.65 -1.52
C ILE A 181 -4.48 0.98 -2.83
N TRP A 182 -5.45 0.76 -3.73
CA TRP A 182 -5.21 0.20 -5.05
C TRP A 182 -4.20 1.02 -5.87
N ARG A 183 -4.33 2.35 -5.90
CA ARG A 183 -3.35 3.22 -6.57
C ARG A 183 -1.94 3.07 -5.97
N GLY A 184 -1.85 2.89 -4.64
CA GLY A 184 -0.59 2.59 -3.94
C GLY A 184 0.04 1.27 -4.39
N MET A 185 -0.77 0.21 -4.54
CA MET A 185 -0.31 -1.08 -5.07
C MET A 185 0.23 -0.96 -6.49
N ILE A 186 -0.45 -0.23 -7.40
CA ILE A 186 0.04 0.01 -8.77
C ILE A 186 1.33 0.84 -8.75
N CYS A 187 1.41 1.85 -7.87
CA CYS A 187 2.60 2.67 -7.69
C CYS A 187 3.81 1.82 -7.26
N ALA A 188 3.60 0.82 -6.40
CA ALA A 188 4.68 -0.07 -5.95
C ALA A 188 5.36 -0.82 -7.10
N LEU A 189 4.63 -1.13 -8.17
CA LEU A 189 5.19 -1.77 -9.37
C LEU A 189 6.18 -0.87 -10.13
N THR A 190 6.13 0.44 -9.91
CA THR A 190 7.05 1.40 -10.55
C THR A 190 8.33 1.58 -9.75
N TYR A 191 8.58 0.76 -8.72
CA TYR A 191 9.81 0.78 -7.94
C TYR A 191 10.60 -0.51 -8.13
N LYS A 192 11.92 -0.40 -8.02
CA LYS A 192 12.85 -1.53 -8.13
C LYS A 192 13.95 -1.44 -7.09
N GLU A 193 14.51 -2.60 -6.76
CA GLU A 193 15.78 -2.67 -6.04
C GLU A 193 16.92 -2.35 -7.00
N ALA A 194 17.77 -1.41 -6.62
CA ALA A 194 19.01 -1.06 -7.28
C ALA A 194 20.19 -1.25 -6.33
N SER A 195 21.34 -1.66 -6.87
CA SER A 195 22.58 -1.70 -6.12
C SER A 195 23.20 -0.31 -6.06
N GLY A 196 23.34 0.24 -4.85
CA GLY A 196 24.12 1.45 -4.61
C GLY A 196 25.61 1.21 -4.88
N SER A 197 26.38 2.30 -4.97
CA SER A 197 27.83 2.30 -5.20
C SER A 197 28.61 1.45 -4.19
N ASP A 198 28.05 1.26 -2.99
CA ASP A 198 28.72 0.63 -1.85
C ASP A 198 28.20 -0.80 -1.60
N GLY A 199 27.41 -1.36 -2.52
CA GLY A 199 26.76 -2.67 -2.38
C GLY A 199 25.47 -2.66 -1.54
N GLU A 200 25.06 -1.48 -1.03
CA GLU A 200 23.79 -1.31 -0.32
C GLU A 200 22.61 -1.40 -1.29
N LYS A 201 21.60 -2.21 -0.94
CA LYS A 201 20.34 -2.31 -1.71
C LYS A 201 19.49 -1.07 -1.43
N LYS A 202 19.13 -0.35 -2.49
CA LYS A 202 18.25 0.81 -2.41
C LYS A 202 17.00 0.59 -3.24
N ILE A 203 15.86 1.05 -2.74
CA ILE A 203 14.63 1.11 -3.52
C ILE A 203 14.60 2.45 -4.29
N GLU A 204 14.46 2.38 -5.61
CA GLU A 204 14.37 3.56 -6.47
C GLU A 204 13.17 3.48 -7.42
N LYS A 205 12.67 4.64 -7.81
CA LYS A 205 11.56 4.77 -8.75
C LYS A 205 12.06 4.55 -10.17
N ASP A 206 11.48 3.59 -10.88
CA ASP A 206 11.66 3.42 -12.32
C ASP A 206 10.78 4.43 -13.07
N GLY A 207 11.38 5.53 -13.51
CA GLY A 207 10.68 6.61 -14.21
C GLY A 207 10.03 6.17 -15.53
N ALA A 208 10.63 5.20 -16.24
CA ALA A 208 10.09 4.71 -17.50
C ALA A 208 8.79 3.93 -17.26
N VAL A 209 8.81 2.97 -16.32
CA VAL A 209 7.61 2.22 -15.93
C VAL A 209 6.54 3.15 -15.35
N TYR A 210 6.94 4.08 -14.48
CA TYR A 210 6.01 5.06 -13.91
C TYR A 210 5.29 5.86 -14.98
N ASN A 211 6.01 6.38 -15.97
CA ASN A 211 5.40 7.16 -17.04
C ASN A 211 4.46 6.32 -17.91
N LYS A 212 4.69 5.00 -18.06
CA LYS A 212 3.74 4.11 -18.75
C LYS A 212 2.42 3.98 -18.00
N PHE A 213 2.47 3.81 -16.68
CA PHE A 213 1.25 3.68 -15.87
C PHE A 213 0.55 5.01 -15.67
N PHE A 214 1.28 6.09 -15.38
CA PHE A 214 0.68 7.34 -14.91
C PHE A 214 0.75 8.48 -15.92
N GLY A 215 1.46 8.34 -17.03
CA GLY A 215 1.67 9.40 -18.04
C GLY A 215 2.90 10.27 -17.75
N GLU A 216 3.40 10.96 -18.79
CA GLU A 216 4.52 11.90 -18.67
C GLU A 216 4.10 13.22 -18.00
N ASN A 217 5.00 13.86 -17.25
CA ASN A 217 4.76 15.12 -16.52
C ASN A 217 3.70 15.07 -15.40
N ASN A 218 3.18 13.89 -15.06
CA ASN A 218 2.39 13.69 -13.85
C ASN A 218 3.32 13.50 -12.64
N ASN A 219 3.76 14.60 -12.04
CA ASN A 219 4.46 14.60 -10.75
C ASN A 219 3.50 14.47 -9.56
N ASP A 220 2.30 13.92 -9.78
CA ASP A 220 1.33 13.72 -8.71
C ASP A 220 1.91 12.76 -7.66
N ASN A 221 2.20 13.31 -6.49
CA ASN A 221 2.42 12.51 -5.29
C ASN A 221 1.25 11.52 -5.12
N PRO A 222 1.49 10.33 -4.56
CA PRO A 222 0.43 9.39 -4.24
C PRO A 222 -0.54 10.03 -3.23
N GLY A 223 -1.61 10.66 -3.73
CA GLY A 223 -2.63 11.32 -2.91
C GLY A 223 -3.34 12.52 -3.52
N THR A 224 -2.79 13.19 -4.54
CA THR A 224 -3.41 14.39 -5.11
C THR A 224 -4.13 14.07 -6.42
N ASN A 225 -5.46 14.08 -6.40
CA ASN A 225 -6.29 14.13 -7.61
C ASN A 225 -6.44 15.60 -8.01
N THR A 226 -5.50 16.13 -8.80
CA THR A 226 -5.67 17.47 -9.39
C THR A 226 -5.39 17.40 -10.87
N GLY A 227 -6.43 17.09 -11.65
CA GLY A 227 -6.36 17.13 -13.09
C GLY A 227 -6.28 18.57 -13.60
N THR A 228 -5.22 18.86 -14.36
CA THR A 228 -5.23 19.93 -15.37
C THR A 228 -4.90 19.34 -16.72
N ALA A 229 -5.60 19.84 -17.74
CA ALA A 229 -5.74 19.26 -19.06
C ALA A 229 -4.44 19.21 -19.89
N ALA A 230 -4.39 18.20 -20.78
CA ALA A 230 -3.37 17.88 -21.78
C ALA A 230 -2.19 16.96 -21.37
N THR A 231 -2.32 16.21 -20.28
CA THR A 231 -1.35 15.14 -19.97
C THR A 231 -1.67 13.85 -20.74
N GLN A 232 -0.67 13.25 -21.40
CA GLN A 232 -0.82 11.90 -21.97
C GLN A 232 -1.26 10.96 -20.84
N LYS A 233 -2.43 10.34 -20.99
CA LYS A 233 -2.96 9.40 -20.00
C LYS A 233 -2.09 8.14 -20.03
N GLY A 234 -1.77 7.59 -18.86
CA GLY A 234 -1.08 6.31 -18.75
C GLY A 234 -2.06 5.14 -18.68
N THR A 235 -1.53 3.92 -18.70
CA THR A 235 -2.34 2.69 -18.66
C THR A 235 -3.13 2.53 -17.37
N TYR A 236 -2.77 3.24 -16.28
CA TYR A 236 -3.59 3.29 -15.07
C TYR A 236 -4.95 3.90 -15.36
N GLN A 237 -5.02 5.12 -15.91
CA GLN A 237 -6.30 5.77 -16.19
C GLN A 237 -7.11 5.03 -17.27
N GLU A 238 -6.43 4.37 -18.21
CA GLU A 238 -7.08 3.67 -19.32
C GLU A 238 -7.61 2.29 -18.94
N LYS A 239 -6.89 1.55 -18.09
CA LYS A 239 -7.15 0.12 -17.84
C LYS A 239 -7.17 -0.27 -16.36
N TYR A 240 -6.28 0.30 -15.54
CA TYR A 240 -6.08 -0.14 -14.16
C TYR A 240 -6.73 0.76 -13.11
N GLU A 241 -7.57 1.72 -13.49
CA GLU A 241 -8.29 2.56 -12.53
C GLU A 241 -9.24 1.69 -11.71
N TYR A 242 -9.33 1.96 -10.40
CA TYR A 242 -10.04 1.13 -9.41
C TYR A 242 -11.47 0.73 -9.84
N LYS A 243 -12.21 1.62 -10.51
CA LYS A 243 -13.59 1.37 -10.97
C LYS A 243 -13.68 0.63 -12.30
N ASN A 244 -12.62 0.62 -13.10
CA ASN A 244 -12.63 0.14 -14.49
C ASN A 244 -11.88 -1.19 -14.63
N VAL A 245 -10.90 -1.45 -13.77
CA VAL A 245 -10.06 -2.65 -13.85
C VAL A 245 -10.87 -3.90 -13.54
N LYS A 246 -10.65 -4.94 -14.35
CA LYS A 246 -11.40 -6.19 -14.33
C LYS A 246 -10.48 -7.38 -14.61
N LEU A 247 -10.82 -8.53 -14.07
CA LEU A 247 -10.23 -9.81 -14.45
C LEU A 247 -11.07 -10.44 -15.55
N ASP A 248 -10.40 -10.95 -16.59
CA ASP A 248 -11.02 -11.84 -17.56
C ASP A 248 -11.13 -13.23 -16.90
N GLU A 249 -12.35 -13.73 -16.76
CA GLU A 249 -12.62 -15.04 -16.16
C GLU A 249 -12.44 -16.20 -17.17
N ASN A 250 -12.23 -15.90 -18.46
CA ASN A 250 -12.17 -16.91 -19.53
C ASN A 250 -10.75 -17.42 -19.84
N SER A 251 -9.76 -17.22 -18.97
CA SER A 251 -8.38 -17.66 -19.27
C SER A 251 -8.16 -19.17 -19.23
N ASP A 252 -9.15 -19.98 -18.80
CA ASP A 252 -8.90 -21.38 -18.43
C ASP A 252 -9.92 -22.43 -18.92
N THR A 253 -10.88 -22.15 -19.81
CA THR A 253 -11.71 -23.22 -20.41
C THR A 253 -12.37 -22.83 -21.73
N GLU A 254 -12.35 -23.74 -22.71
CA GLU A 254 -12.94 -23.55 -24.06
C GLU A 254 -14.47 -23.44 -24.11
N ASP A 255 -15.17 -23.55 -22.98
CA ASP A 255 -16.62 -23.33 -22.93
C ASP A 255 -16.94 -21.84 -22.73
N LYS A 256 -17.14 -21.14 -23.86
CA LYS A 256 -17.77 -19.82 -23.90
C LYS A 256 -19.24 -19.90 -23.49
N THR A 257 -19.50 -20.08 -22.20
CA THR A 257 -20.82 -19.91 -21.61
C THR A 257 -20.79 -18.81 -20.56
N THR A 258 -21.08 -17.58 -20.98
CA THR A 258 -21.62 -16.49 -20.13
C THR A 258 -20.83 -16.08 -18.88
N GLY A 259 -19.50 -16.25 -18.84
CA GLY A 259 -18.63 -15.68 -17.80
C GLY A 259 -18.22 -14.24 -18.16
N GLY A 260 -18.91 -13.25 -17.60
CA GLY A 260 -18.57 -11.84 -17.80
C GLY A 260 -17.29 -11.45 -17.04
N ASP A 261 -16.55 -10.47 -17.55
CA ASP A 261 -15.40 -9.91 -16.83
C ASP A 261 -15.82 -9.45 -15.42
N THR A 262 -15.00 -9.74 -14.40
CA THR A 262 -15.28 -9.32 -13.02
C THR A 262 -14.52 -8.04 -12.67
N PRO A 263 -15.20 -6.90 -12.45
CA PRO A 263 -14.59 -5.66 -11.97
C PRO A 263 -14.01 -5.82 -10.57
N LEU A 264 -12.92 -5.13 -10.27
CA LEU A 264 -12.28 -5.13 -8.95
C LEU A 264 -13.25 -4.77 -7.82
N THR A 265 -14.09 -3.76 -8.05
CA THR A 265 -15.10 -3.30 -7.08
C THR A 265 -16.12 -4.38 -6.70
N GLN A 266 -16.37 -5.36 -7.58
CA GLN A 266 -17.21 -6.52 -7.28
C GLN A 266 -16.40 -7.68 -6.72
N PHE A 267 -15.17 -7.87 -7.22
CA PHE A 267 -14.29 -8.94 -6.78
C PHE A 267 -14.01 -8.87 -5.28
N VAL A 268 -13.67 -7.68 -4.76
CA VAL A 268 -13.33 -7.50 -3.33
C VAL A 268 -14.52 -7.70 -2.39
N LEU A 269 -15.74 -7.85 -2.92
CA LEU A 269 -16.93 -8.16 -2.11
C LEU A 269 -17.15 -9.66 -1.95
N ARG A 270 -16.41 -10.50 -2.70
CA ARG A 270 -16.51 -11.96 -2.61
C ARG A 270 -16.06 -12.41 -1.22
N PRO A 271 -16.69 -13.44 -0.63
CA PRO A 271 -16.23 -14.00 0.63
C PRO A 271 -14.76 -14.41 0.54
N PRO A 272 -13.99 -14.32 1.63
CA PRO A 272 -12.60 -14.72 1.64
C PRO A 272 -12.47 -16.21 1.31
N TYR A 273 -11.53 -16.51 0.42
CA TYR A 273 -11.13 -17.87 0.11
C TYR A 273 -9.99 -18.24 1.07
N PHE A 274 -10.32 -18.73 2.26
CA PHE A 274 -9.35 -19.31 3.20
C PHE A 274 -9.05 -20.76 2.86
#